data_AF-A0A2V1NQR8-F1
#
_entry.id   AF-A0A2V1NQR8-F1
#
_cell.length_a   1.000
_cell.length_b   1.000
_cell.length_c   1.000
_cell.angle_alpha   90.00
_cell.angle_beta   90.00
_cell.angle_gamma   90.00
#
_symmetry.space_group_name_H-M   'P 1'
#
loop_
_entity.id
_entity.type
_entity.pdbx_description
1 polymer ?
#
loop_
_entity_poly.entity_id
_entity_poly.type
_entity_poly.pdbx_seq_one_letter_code
_entity_poly.pdbx_strand_id
1 'polypeptide(L)'
;MPGGGPNDLIEADVRFNTRHHRFTDTPGARCADAYDVRAVGTHEAGHVFGLGHVGAGHENLTMYTNSFACSTRARSLGRGDVLGLRALYR
;
A
#
# COMPACT_ATOMS: atom_id res chain seq x y z
N MET A 1 -13.00 19.33 -9.97
CA MET A 1 -11.90 20.02 -10.66
C MET A 1 -11.68 19.35 -12.01
N PRO A 2 -11.75 20.06 -13.14
CA PRO A 2 -11.29 19.52 -14.42
C PRO A 2 -9.75 19.55 -14.45
N GLY A 3 -9.10 18.39 -14.62
CA GLY A 3 -7.63 18.26 -14.61
C GLY A 3 -7.07 17.36 -13.49
N GLY A 4 -7.74 16.23 -13.20
CA GLY A 4 -7.34 15.28 -12.16
C GLY A 4 -6.97 13.92 -12.73
N GLY A 5 -6.20 13.89 -13.81
CA GLY A 5 -5.65 12.65 -14.35
C GLY A 5 -4.37 12.23 -13.62
N PRO A 6 -3.93 10.97 -13.74
CA PRO A 6 -2.63 10.52 -13.19
C PRO A 6 -1.43 11.38 -13.62
N ASN A 7 -1.54 12.13 -14.73
CA ASN A 7 -0.50 13.05 -15.23
C ASN A 7 -0.46 14.41 -14.52
N ASP A 8 -1.44 14.70 -13.66
CA ASP A 8 -1.58 15.98 -12.94
C ASP A 8 -1.36 15.80 -11.42
N LEU A 9 -0.77 14.68 -10.98
CA LEU A 9 -0.41 14.46 -9.58
C LEU A 9 0.75 15.40 -9.18
N ILE A 10 0.42 16.53 -8.54
CA ILE A 10 1.39 17.53 -8.07
C ILE A 10 1.84 17.24 -6.62
N GLU A 11 0.90 16.86 -5.76
CA GLU A 11 1.13 16.63 -4.33
C GLU A 11 0.18 15.54 -3.81
N ALA A 12 0.67 14.73 -2.87
CA ALA A 12 -0.15 13.80 -2.11
C ALA A 12 0.44 13.59 -0.72
N ASP A 13 -0.44 13.45 0.27
CA ASP A 13 -0.08 13.19 1.66
C ASP A 13 -0.39 11.75 2.05
N VAL A 14 0.49 11.17 2.87
CA VAL A 14 0.26 9.86 3.50
C VAL A 14 0.39 10.02 5.01
N ARG A 15 -0.60 9.50 5.75
CA ARG A 15 -0.60 9.54 7.21
C ARG A 15 -0.64 8.14 7.80
N PHE A 16 0.30 7.87 8.69
CA PHE A 16 0.31 6.66 9.51
C PHE A 16 -0.33 6.93 10.87
N ASN A 17 -1.28 6.06 11.27
CA ASN A 17 -1.93 6.16 12.58
C ASN A 17 -1.03 5.59 13.70
N THR A 18 -0.06 6.38 14.13
CA THR A 18 0.88 6.04 15.21
C THR A 18 0.26 6.12 16.62
N ARG A 19 -0.98 6.63 16.74
CA ARG A 19 -1.71 6.70 18.01
C ARG A 19 -2.26 5.35 18.43
N HIS A 20 -2.78 4.58 17.48
CA HIS A 20 -3.49 3.32 17.74
C HIS A 20 -2.73 2.08 17.27
N HIS A 21 -1.70 2.25 16.44
CA HIS A 21 -0.95 1.14 15.88
C HIS A 21 0.54 1.30 16.12
N ARG A 22 1.19 0.18 16.43
CA ARG A 22 2.65 0.10 16.48
C ARG A 22 3.15 -0.23 15.08
N PHE A 23 4.27 0.38 14.73
CA PHE A 23 4.96 0.12 13.48
C PHE A 23 6.36 -0.42 13.75
N THR A 24 6.82 -1.30 12.87
CA THR A 24 8.19 -1.81 12.83
C THR A 24 8.64 -1.86 11.39
N ASP A 25 9.94 -1.80 11.14
CA ASP A 25 10.51 -2.06 9.81
C ASP A 25 11.21 -3.44 9.76
N THR A 26 11.29 -4.13 10.89
CA THR A 26 11.97 -5.42 11.04
C THR A 26 11.04 -6.44 11.72
N PRO A 27 9.88 -6.77 11.10
CA PRO A 27 9.00 -7.82 11.61
C PRO A 27 9.72 -9.17 11.51
N GLY A 28 10.31 -9.60 12.63
CA GLY A 28 10.95 -10.91 12.77
C GLY A 28 10.01 -11.98 13.30
N ALA A 29 10.55 -13.17 13.57
CA ALA A 29 9.79 -14.32 14.07
C ALA A 29 9.04 -14.08 15.40
N ARG A 30 9.45 -13.06 16.18
CA ARG A 30 8.82 -12.67 17.45
C ARG A 30 7.92 -11.44 17.34
N CYS A 31 7.59 -11.01 16.13
CA CYS A 31 6.71 -9.86 15.95
C CYS A 31 5.33 -10.15 16.54
N ALA A 32 4.79 -9.18 17.28
CA ALA A 32 3.43 -9.19 17.80
C ALA A 32 2.84 -7.77 17.71
N ASP A 33 1.61 -7.68 17.20
CA ASP A 33 0.79 -6.45 17.15
C ASP A 33 1.51 -5.21 16.60
N ALA A 34 2.38 -5.40 15.60
CA ALA A 34 3.06 -4.32 14.92
C ALA A 34 2.91 -4.47 13.41
N TYR A 35 2.59 -3.37 12.73
CA TYR A 35 2.51 -3.32 11.27
C TYR A 35 3.87 -3.02 10.66
N ASP A 36 4.17 -3.66 9.55
CA ASP A 36 5.38 -3.37 8.81
C ASP A 36 5.25 -2.03 8.08
N VAL A 37 6.02 -1.02 8.50
CA VAL A 37 5.93 0.34 7.95
C VAL A 37 6.27 0.38 6.47
N ARG A 38 7.13 -0.53 5.99
CA ARG A 38 7.48 -0.63 4.56
C ARG A 38 6.30 -1.18 3.77
N ALA A 39 5.67 -2.26 4.24
CA ALA A 39 4.49 -2.83 3.61
C ALA A 39 3.32 -1.84 3.54
N VAL A 40 2.99 -1.17 4.66
CA VAL A 40 1.93 -0.15 4.68
C VAL A 40 2.32 1.03 3.80
N GLY A 41 3.57 1.50 3.86
CA GLY A 41 4.04 2.58 3.01
C GLY A 41 3.94 2.28 1.52
N THR A 42 4.23 1.05 1.08
CA THR A 42 4.06 0.65 -0.32
C THR A 42 2.58 0.63 -0.73
N HIS A 43 1.67 0.22 0.16
CA HIS A 43 0.22 0.29 -0.08
C HIS A 43 -0.26 1.72 -0.28
N GLU A 44 0.09 2.61 0.66
CA GLU A 44 -0.31 4.01 0.56
C GLU A 44 0.33 4.71 -0.65
N ALA A 45 1.57 4.35 -1.00
CA ALA A 45 2.20 4.84 -2.23
C ALA A 45 1.42 4.40 -3.48
N GLY A 46 0.83 3.20 -3.48
CA GLY A 46 -0.06 2.76 -4.55
C GLY A 46 -1.28 3.68 -4.72
N HIS A 47 -1.89 4.15 -3.63
CA HIS A 47 -2.96 5.16 -3.67
C HIS A 47 -2.48 6.50 -4.21
N VAL A 48 -1.29 6.95 -3.81
CA VAL A 48 -0.66 8.17 -4.35
C VAL A 48 -0.55 8.07 -5.88
N PHE A 49 -0.17 6.91 -6.41
CA PHE A 49 -0.12 6.65 -7.85
C PHE A 49 -1.47 6.26 -8.48
N GLY A 50 -2.59 6.47 -7.78
CA GLY A 50 -3.94 6.30 -8.32
C GLY A 50 -4.48 4.87 -8.35
N LEU A 51 -3.82 3.91 -7.70
CA LEU A 51 -4.36 2.56 -7.55
C LEU A 51 -5.50 2.53 -6.53
N GLY A 52 -6.53 1.75 -6.84
CA GLY A 52 -7.60 1.40 -5.90
C GLY A 52 -7.34 0.06 -5.20
N HIS A 53 -8.17 -0.24 -4.20
CA HIS A 53 -8.12 -1.52 -3.49
C HIS A 53 -8.53 -2.71 -4.37
N VAL A 54 -8.01 -3.89 -4.01
CA VAL A 54 -8.52 -5.18 -4.48
C VAL A 54 -9.22 -5.95 -3.35
N GLY A 55 -10.17 -6.81 -3.74
CA GLY A 55 -11.01 -7.60 -2.84
C GLY A 55 -10.47 -9.00 -2.53
N ALA A 56 -11.37 -9.85 -2.04
CA ALA A 56 -11.06 -11.23 -1.64
C ALA A 56 -10.43 -12.06 -2.79
N GLY A 57 -9.52 -12.97 -2.44
CA GLY A 57 -8.71 -13.75 -3.38
C GLY A 57 -7.41 -13.07 -3.81
N HIS A 58 -7.17 -11.85 -3.34
CA HIS A 58 -5.98 -11.05 -3.63
C HIS A 58 -5.24 -10.59 -2.36
N GLU A 59 -5.38 -11.30 -1.25
CA GLU A 59 -4.83 -10.97 0.08
C GLU A 59 -3.30 -10.84 0.12
N ASN A 60 -2.61 -11.29 -0.93
CA ASN A 60 -1.15 -11.20 -1.07
C ASN A 60 -0.71 -10.03 -1.96
N LEU A 61 -1.64 -9.28 -2.56
CA LEU A 61 -1.31 -8.09 -3.36
C LEU A 61 -1.07 -6.87 -2.47
N THR A 62 -0.30 -5.91 -2.98
CA THR A 62 -0.01 -4.66 -2.27
C THR A 62 -1.28 -3.89 -1.97
N MET A 63 -2.18 -3.77 -2.97
CA MET A 63 -3.40 -2.98 -2.83
C MET A 63 -4.58 -3.74 -2.20
N TYR A 64 -4.34 -4.87 -1.53
CA TYR A 64 -5.42 -5.53 -0.79
C TYR A 64 -5.92 -4.61 0.34
N THR A 65 -7.24 -4.51 0.49
CA THR A 65 -7.88 -3.49 1.34
C THR A 65 -7.52 -3.55 2.84
N ASN A 66 -6.93 -4.66 3.32
CA ASN A 66 -6.57 -4.81 4.72
C ASN A 66 -5.07 -5.04 4.87
N SER A 67 -4.46 -4.37 5.85
CA SER A 67 -3.11 -4.67 6.32
C SER A 67 -3.14 -5.75 7.40
N PHE A 68 -2.10 -6.58 7.44
CA PHE A 68 -1.95 -7.64 8.43
C PHE A 68 -0.76 -7.34 9.34
N ALA A 69 -0.94 -7.46 10.66
CA ALA A 69 0.15 -7.33 11.61
C ALA A 69 1.26 -8.35 11.31
N CYS A 70 2.52 -7.92 11.46
CA CYS A 70 3.71 -8.73 11.25
C CYS A 70 3.88 -9.31 9.84
N SER A 71 3.11 -8.81 8.87
CA SER A 71 3.19 -9.23 7.48
C SER A 71 4.09 -8.31 6.66
N THR A 72 4.88 -8.90 5.77
CA THR A 72 5.73 -8.19 4.80
C THR A 72 5.22 -8.28 3.36
N ARG A 73 4.03 -8.88 3.14
CA ARG A 73 3.51 -9.24 1.81
C ARG A 73 3.43 -8.03 0.86
N ALA A 74 2.97 -6.89 1.37
CA ALA A 74 2.84 -5.67 0.58
C ALA A 74 4.17 -4.91 0.35
N ARG A 75 5.33 -5.43 0.78
CA ARG A 75 6.63 -4.78 0.48
C ARG A 75 6.96 -4.77 -1.01
N SER A 76 6.45 -5.75 -1.75
CA SER A 76 6.65 -5.90 -3.19
C SER A 76 5.33 -5.78 -3.93
N LEU A 77 5.39 -5.33 -5.18
CA LEU A 77 4.24 -5.28 -6.07
C LEU A 77 3.90 -6.68 -6.58
N GLY A 78 2.63 -7.05 -6.48
CA GLY A 78 2.10 -8.23 -7.16
C GLY A 78 1.68 -7.93 -8.60
N ARG A 79 1.30 -8.98 -9.34
CA ARG A 79 0.95 -8.85 -10.77
C ARG A 79 -0.19 -7.86 -11.01
N GLY A 80 -1.22 -7.87 -10.17
CA GLY A 80 -2.36 -6.95 -10.28
C GLY A 80 -1.94 -5.49 -10.08
N ASP A 81 -1.10 -5.23 -9.08
CA ASP A 81 -0.58 -3.88 -8.78
C ASP A 81 0.23 -3.33 -9.97
N VAL A 82 1.11 -4.16 -10.54
CA VAL A 82 1.91 -3.78 -11.73
C VAL A 82 1.04 -3.53 -12.96
N LEU A 83 0.02 -4.37 -13.20
CA LEU A 83 -0.89 -4.18 -14.33
C LEU A 83 -1.73 -2.90 -14.17
N GLY A 84 -2.16 -2.57 -12.94
CA GLY A 84 -2.85 -1.32 -12.64
C GLY A 84 -1.99 -0.10 -12.93
N LEU A 85 -0.73 -0.08 -12.47
CA LEU A 85 0.19 1.03 -12.73
C LEU A 85 0.47 1.21 -14.22
N ARG A 86 0.62 0.11 -14.96
CA ARG A 86 0.77 0.17 -16.43
C ARG A 86 -0.47 0.75 -17.09
N ALA A 87 -1.67 0.31 -16.70
CA ALA A 87 -2.90 0.89 -17.25
C ALA A 87 -3.03 2.41 -17.04
N LEU A 88 -2.43 2.97 -15.98
CA LEU A 88 -2.44 4.41 -15.69
C LEU A 88 -1.32 5.18 -16.40
N TYR A 89 -0.13 4.60 -16.52
CA TYR A 89 1.08 5.34 -16.90
C TYR A 89 1.84 4.78 -18.12
N ARG A 90 1.48 3.60 -18.65
CA ARG A 90 2.16 2.98 -19.80
C ARG A 90 1.39 1.86 -20.50
#